data_AF-A0A7W7ZIJ5-F1
#
_entry.id   AF-A0A7W7ZIJ5-F1
#
_cell.length_a   1.000
_cell.length_b   1.000
_cell.length_c   1.000
_cell.angle_alpha   90.00
_cell.angle_beta   90.00
_cell.angle_gamma   90.00
#
_symmetry.space_group_name_H-M   'P 1'
#
loop_
_entity.id
_entity.type
_entity.pdbx_description
1 polymer ?
#
loop_
_entity_poly.entity_id
_entity_poly.type
_entity_poly.pdbx_seq_one_letter_code
_entity_poly.pdbx_strand_id
1 'polypeptide(L)'
;MPSVAVGRARLVEREELLRLLTCLYEAADPTEAYAKLRGAGGRRVRRQIRTLSLQDNHADLDAPPTGLSLCRGELKLQFQSLEQLAEILVYLATILRDDVAAFASRYEPVVDLEESAAEAALAKEMDYYRSFLK
;
A
#
# COMPACT_ATOMS: atom_id res chain seq x y z
N MET A 1 13.28 -9.45 -20.58
CA MET A 1 11.97 -8.82 -20.77
C MET A 1 12.18 -7.54 -21.57
N PRO A 2 11.68 -7.45 -22.82
CA PRO A 2 11.77 -6.22 -23.59
C PRO A 2 10.85 -5.17 -22.96
N SER A 3 11.45 -4.29 -22.16
CA SER A 3 10.78 -3.16 -21.54
C SER A 3 11.15 -1.86 -22.26
N VAL A 4 10.19 -0.97 -22.43
CA VAL A 4 10.44 0.40 -22.94
C VAL A 4 10.44 1.36 -21.76
N ALA A 5 11.52 2.12 -21.60
CA ALA A 5 11.57 3.19 -20.59
C ALA A 5 10.75 4.40 -21.05
N VAL A 6 9.84 4.87 -20.21
CA VAL A 6 9.06 6.10 -20.43
C VAL A 6 9.17 6.93 -19.15
N GLY A 7 9.99 7.98 -19.18
CA GLY A 7 10.33 8.74 -17.97
C GLY A 7 11.04 7.87 -16.94
N ARG A 8 10.48 7.79 -15.72
CA ARG A 8 10.96 6.90 -14.64
C ARG A 8 10.35 5.49 -14.68
N ALA A 9 9.29 5.29 -15.47
CA ALA A 9 8.56 4.02 -15.54
C ALA A 9 9.11 3.10 -16.64
N ARG A 10 8.84 1.80 -16.49
CA ARG A 10 9.14 0.78 -17.50
C ARG A 10 7.84 0.12 -17.95
N LEU A 11 7.53 0.28 -19.24
CA LEU A 11 6.40 -0.37 -19.86
C LEU A 11 6.81 -1.76 -20.35
N VAL A 12 5.96 -2.75 -20.09
CA VAL A 12 6.13 -4.15 -20.53
C VAL A 12 4.89 -4.56 -21.30
N GLU A 13 5.07 -5.35 -22.37
CA GLU A 13 3.94 -5.86 -23.15
C GLU A 13 3.07 -6.80 -22.30
N ARG A 14 1.75 -6.59 -22.35
CA ARG A 14 0.78 -7.34 -21.56
C ARG A 14 0.90 -8.86 -21.76
N GLU A 15 1.07 -9.30 -23.01
CA GLU A 15 1.18 -10.73 -23.32
C GLU A 15 2.44 -11.37 -22.74
N GLU A 16 3.56 -10.63 -22.72
CA GLU A 16 4.81 -11.12 -22.16
C GLU A 16 4.77 -11.18 -20.64
N LEU A 17 4.13 -10.19 -20.00
CA LEU A 17 3.89 -10.22 -18.56
C LEU A 17 3.02 -11.41 -18.17
N LEU A 18 1.94 -11.66 -18.92
CA LEU A 18 1.08 -12.82 -18.68
C LEU A 18 1.85 -14.13 -18.83
N ARG A 19 2.64 -14.28 -19.89
CA ARG A 19 3.49 -15.48 -20.09
C ARG A 19 4.49 -15.67 -18.95
N LEU A 20 5.10 -14.59 -18.47
CA LEU A 20 6.00 -14.63 -17.32
C LEU A 20 5.26 -15.10 -16.07
N LEU A 21 4.09 -14.51 -15.77
CA LEU A 21 3.30 -14.87 -14.60
C LEU A 21 2.82 -16.32 -14.65
N THR A 22 2.39 -16.80 -15.83
CA THR A 22 2.05 -18.21 -16.03
C THR A 22 3.26 -19.12 -15.80
N CYS A 23 4.43 -18.79 -16.35
CA CYS A 23 5.66 -19.54 -16.10
C CYS A 23 6.07 -19.56 -14.62
N LEU A 24 5.90 -18.47 -13.89
CA LEU A 24 6.21 -18.42 -12.45
C LEU A 24 5.18 -19.19 -11.62
N TYR A 25 3.92 -19.18 -12.03
CA TYR A 25 2.85 -19.92 -11.37
C TYR A 25 2.99 -21.44 -11.54
N GLU A 26 3.45 -21.88 -12.71
CA GLU A 26 3.66 -23.31 -13.02
C GLU A 26 5.02 -23.84 -12.53
N ALA A 27 5.94 -22.97 -12.11
CA ALA A 27 7.27 -23.37 -11.64
C ALA A 27 7.24 -23.85 -10.18
N ALA A 28 7.95 -24.96 -9.92
CA ALA A 28 8.15 -25.48 -8.56
C ALA A 28 8.97 -24.53 -7.66
N ASP A 29 9.88 -23.75 -8.27
CA ASP A 29 10.59 -22.65 -7.60
C ASP A 29 10.50 -21.38 -8.46
N PRO A 30 9.69 -20.38 -8.04
CA PRO A 30 9.50 -19.15 -8.79
C PRO A 30 10.74 -18.27 -8.77
N THR A 31 11.60 -18.36 -7.75
CA THR A 31 12.80 -17.53 -7.62
C THR A 31 13.88 -17.97 -8.60
N GLU A 32 14.09 -19.28 -8.74
CA GLU A 32 14.99 -19.83 -9.75
C GLU A 32 14.49 -19.60 -11.18
N ALA A 33 13.19 -19.81 -11.43
CA ALA A 33 12.59 -19.60 -12.74
C ALA A 33 12.76 -18.14 -13.20
N TYR A 34 12.54 -17.19 -12.28
CA TYR A 34 12.75 -15.78 -12.55
C TYR A 34 14.22 -15.42 -12.79
N ALA A 35 15.16 -16.02 -12.04
CA ALA A 35 16.60 -15.80 -12.24
C ALA A 35 17.06 -16.28 -13.64
N LYS A 36 16.58 -17.43 -14.10
CA LYS A 36 16.84 -17.98 -15.44
C LYS A 36 16.28 -17.06 -16.54
N LEU A 37 15.07 -16.53 -16.36
CA LEU A 37 14.44 -15.61 -17.30
C LEU A 37 15.13 -14.23 -17.36
N ARG A 38 15.67 -13.76 -16.23
CA ARG A 38 16.43 -12.51 -16.13
C ARG A 38 17.78 -12.61 -16.88
N GLY A 39 18.44 -13.76 -16.81
CA GLY A 39 19.70 -14.03 -17.53
C GLY A 39 19.56 -14.09 -19.06
N ALA A 40 18.36 -14.37 -19.57
CA ALA A 40 18.10 -14.60 -20.99
C ALA A 40 18.04 -13.33 -21.89
N GLY A 41 18.43 -12.15 -21.40
CA GLY A 41 18.78 -10.97 -22.21
C GLY A 41 17.86 -10.67 -23.42
N GLY A 42 16.59 -10.35 -23.17
CA GLY A 42 15.60 -10.15 -24.24
C GLY A 42 15.92 -9.02 -25.23
N ARG A 43 15.87 -9.34 -26.53
CA ARG A 43 16.10 -8.45 -27.67
C ARG A 43 15.10 -7.29 -27.67
N ARG A 44 15.58 -6.03 -27.74
CA ARG A 44 14.73 -4.81 -27.76
C ARG A 44 13.94 -4.74 -29.07
N VAL A 45 12.66 -5.10 -29.03
CA VAL A 45 11.75 -4.99 -30.18
C VAL A 45 10.97 -3.68 -30.04
N ARG A 46 11.19 -2.73 -30.97
CA ARG A 46 10.35 -1.53 -31.11
C ARG A 46 9.05 -1.93 -31.81
N ARG A 47 7.97 -2.17 -31.08
CA ARG A 47 6.62 -2.39 -31.63
C ARG A 47 5.60 -1.42 -31.02
N GLN A 48 4.55 -1.15 -31.80
CA GLN A 48 3.61 -0.05 -31.60
C GLN A 48 2.87 -0.11 -30.25
N ILE A 49 2.79 1.07 -29.62
CA ILE A 49 2.27 1.36 -28.28
C ILE A 49 0.75 1.17 -28.23
N ARG A 50 0.23 -0.05 -28.01
CA ARG A 50 -1.23 -0.24 -27.85
C ARG A 50 -1.67 -1.07 -26.64
N THR A 51 -0.77 -1.73 -25.92
CA THR A 51 -1.15 -2.67 -24.84
C THR A 51 -0.08 -2.78 -23.75
N LEU A 52 0.22 -1.67 -23.07
CA LEU A 52 1.17 -1.62 -21.95
C LEU A 52 0.39 -1.35 -20.65
N SER A 53 0.54 -2.22 -19.66
CA SER A 53 -0.03 -2.04 -18.33
C SER A 53 0.87 -1.16 -17.48
N LEU A 54 0.32 -0.11 -16.88
CA LEU A 54 1.04 0.76 -15.97
C LEU A 54 1.29 -0.01 -14.65
N GLN A 55 2.55 -0.28 -14.37
CA GLN A 55 2.99 -0.87 -13.12
C GLN A 55 3.79 0.22 -12.42
N ASP A 56 3.12 0.96 -11.53
CA ASP A 56 3.70 1.77 -10.44
C ASP A 56 2.59 2.67 -9.87
N ASN A 57 1.82 2.16 -8.91
CA ASN A 57 1.12 3.05 -7.98
C ASN A 57 2.07 3.31 -6.81
N HIS A 58 3.04 4.20 -7.02
CA HIS A 58 3.83 4.73 -5.92
C HIS A 58 2.90 5.65 -5.14
N ALA A 59 2.39 5.16 -4.01
CA ALA A 59 1.58 5.97 -3.11
C ALA A 59 2.52 6.91 -2.36
N ASP A 60 2.34 8.22 -2.54
CA ASP A 60 3.12 9.27 -1.88
C ASP A 60 2.19 10.05 -0.95
N LEU A 61 2.56 10.13 0.33
CA LEU A 61 1.80 10.81 1.40
C LEU A 61 1.45 12.26 1.06
N ASP A 62 2.27 12.92 0.24
CA ASP A 62 2.09 14.32 -0.13
C ASP A 62 1.09 14.52 -1.29
N ALA A 63 0.68 13.45 -1.98
CA ALA A 63 -0.25 13.49 -3.11
C ALA A 63 -1.38 12.45 -2.97
N PRO A 64 -2.32 12.65 -2.01
CA PRO A 64 -3.43 11.72 -1.81
C PRO A 64 -4.39 11.69 -3.01
N PRO A 65 -5.02 10.53 -3.27
CA PRO A 65 -6.05 10.40 -4.30
C PRO A 65 -7.26 11.30 -4.00
N THR A 66 -7.92 11.76 -5.05
CA THR A 66 -9.06 12.69 -4.98
C THR A 66 -10.14 12.14 -4.05
N GLY A 67 -10.48 12.88 -2.99
CA GLY A 67 -11.52 12.48 -2.03
C GLY A 67 -11.01 11.81 -0.74
N LEU A 68 -9.69 11.58 -0.61
CA LEU A 68 -9.08 11.20 0.66
C LEU A 68 -8.61 12.45 1.42
N SER A 69 -9.17 12.66 2.61
CA SER A 69 -8.72 13.67 3.57
C SER A 69 -8.24 13.00 4.84
N LEU A 70 -6.96 13.17 5.16
CA LEU A 70 -6.34 12.67 6.38
C LEU A 70 -6.14 13.80 7.38
N CYS A 71 -6.75 13.68 8.55
CA CYS A 71 -6.53 14.53 9.70
C CYS A 71 -6.00 13.67 10.85
N ARG A 72 -5.38 14.27 11.87
CA ARG A 72 -4.95 13.53 13.05
C ARG A 72 -6.16 12.87 13.72
N GLY A 73 -6.10 11.56 13.91
CA GLY A 73 -7.19 10.76 14.50
C GLY A 73 -8.47 10.66 13.64
N GLU A 74 -8.53 11.25 12.45
CA GLU A 74 -9.71 11.21 11.59
C GLU A 74 -9.35 10.87 10.14
N LEU A 75 -10.02 9.85 9.59
CA LEU A 75 -9.93 9.46 8.19
C LEU A 75 -11.25 9.74 7.50
N LYS A 76 -11.28 10.69 6.56
CA LYS A 76 -12.47 11.07 5.79
C LYS A 76 -12.30 10.65 4.33
N LEU A 77 -13.27 9.86 3.85
CA LEU A 77 -13.31 9.34 2.49
C LEU A 77 -14.56 9.86 1.79
N GLN A 78 -14.37 10.51 0.64
CA GLN A 78 -15.44 10.87 -0.28
C GLN A 78 -15.19 10.15 -1.61
N PHE A 79 -16.19 9.39 -2.07
CA PHE A 79 -16.10 8.63 -3.30
C PHE A 79 -17.43 8.69 -4.05
N GLN A 80 -17.36 8.67 -5.38
CA GLN A 80 -18.52 8.65 -6.28
C GLN A 80 -18.72 7.29 -6.94
N SER A 81 -17.70 6.43 -6.93
CA SER A 81 -17.76 5.07 -7.47
C SER A 81 -17.04 4.06 -6.57
N LEU A 82 -17.40 2.78 -6.71
CA LEU A 82 -16.71 1.68 -6.02
C LEU A 82 -15.24 1.54 -6.45
N GLU A 83 -14.95 1.87 -7.70
CA GLU A 83 -13.57 1.88 -8.22
C GLU A 83 -12.72 2.92 -7.50
N GLN A 84 -13.26 4.13 -7.26
CA GLN A 84 -12.58 5.16 -6.48
C GLN A 84 -12.33 4.73 -5.03
N LEU A 85 -13.31 4.08 -4.40
CA LEU A 85 -13.12 3.55 -3.05
C LEU A 85 -11.99 2.50 -3.01
N ALA A 86 -11.99 1.57 -3.98
CA ALA A 86 -10.95 0.55 -4.07
C ALA A 86 -9.56 1.17 -4.28
N GLU A 87 -9.46 2.19 -5.13
CA GLU A 87 -8.22 2.93 -5.36
C GLU A 87 -7.70 3.59 -4.08
N ILE A 88 -8.58 4.26 -3.32
CA ILE A 88 -8.21 4.91 -2.07
C ILE A 88 -7.75 3.89 -1.01
N LEU A 89 -8.43 2.75 -0.90
CA LEU A 89 -8.06 1.69 0.04
C LEU A 89 -6.72 1.04 -0.33
N VAL A 90 -6.47 0.81 -1.62
CA VAL A 90 -5.19 0.29 -2.09
C VAL A 90 -4.07 1.29 -1.80
N TYR A 91 -4.28 2.57 -2.05
CA TYR A 91 -3.33 3.64 -1.72
C TYR A 91 -2.99 3.66 -0.22
N LEU A 92 -4.01 3.58 0.65
CA LEU A 92 -3.79 3.48 2.10
C LEU A 92 -3.01 2.23 2.49
N ALA A 93 -3.36 1.07 1.92
CA ALA A 93 -2.68 -0.18 2.18
C ALA A 93 -1.20 -0.14 1.76
N THR A 94 -0.88 0.52 0.65
CA THR A 94 0.50 0.71 0.20
C THR A 94 1.30 1.63 1.12
N ILE A 95 0.72 2.74 1.58
CA ILE A 95 1.40 3.65 2.52
C ILE A 95 1.63 2.96 3.87
N LEU A 96 0.62 2.26 4.38
CA LEU A 96 0.73 1.50 5.62
C LEU A 96 1.61 0.24 5.48
N ARG A 97 2.04 -0.12 4.28
CA ARG A 97 3.04 -1.19 4.11
C ARG A 97 4.44 -0.61 4.00
N ASP A 98 4.58 0.46 3.24
CA ASP A 98 5.86 0.95 2.78
C ASP A 98 6.43 2.06 3.70
N ASP A 99 5.57 2.87 4.35
CA ASP A 99 6.00 3.98 5.22
C ASP A 99 5.07 4.24 6.42
N VAL A 100 4.88 3.21 7.25
CA VAL A 100 4.06 3.28 8.48
C VAL A 100 4.56 4.36 9.44
N ALA A 101 5.89 4.49 9.57
CA ALA A 101 6.49 5.40 10.54
C ALA A 101 6.20 6.87 10.19
N ALA A 102 6.33 7.24 8.91
CA ALA A 102 5.95 8.58 8.46
C ALA A 102 4.46 8.83 8.61
N PHE A 103 3.61 7.84 8.29
CA PHE A 103 2.16 7.95 8.46
C PHE A 103 1.77 8.18 9.94
N ALA A 104 2.29 7.37 10.85
CA ALA A 104 2.05 7.50 12.29
C ALA A 104 2.49 8.88 12.81
N SER A 105 3.70 9.33 12.44
CA SER A 105 4.22 10.63 12.90
C SER A 105 3.33 11.83 12.53
N ARG A 106 2.60 11.74 11.41
CA ARG A 106 1.77 12.84 10.91
C ARG A 106 0.33 12.77 11.42
N TYR A 107 -0.24 11.57 11.47
CA TYR A 107 -1.69 11.37 11.62
C TYR A 107 -2.11 10.62 12.89
N GLU A 108 -1.19 10.08 13.67
CA GLU A 108 -1.52 9.51 14.97
C GLU A 108 -2.04 10.62 15.90
N PRO A 109 -3.20 10.42 16.56
CA PRO A 109 -3.70 11.38 17.53
C PRO A 109 -2.68 11.50 18.67
N VAL A 110 -2.39 12.72 19.08
CA VAL A 110 -1.61 12.95 20.31
C VAL A 110 -2.53 12.55 21.45
N VAL A 111 -2.33 11.35 21.99
CA VAL A 111 -2.93 10.96 23.25
C VAL A 111 -2.18 11.74 24.31
N ASP A 112 -2.81 12.73 24.92
CA ASP A 112 -2.25 13.37 26.10
C ASP A 112 -2.11 12.29 27.17
N LEU A 113 -0.87 11.84 27.39
CA LEU A 113 -0.54 10.74 28.30
C LEU A 113 -1.03 11.01 29.73
N GLU A 114 -1.25 12.28 30.08
CA GLU A 114 -1.81 12.72 31.35
C GLU A 114 -3.30 12.37 31.50
N GLU A 115 -4.11 12.53 30.45
CA GLU A 115 -5.53 12.12 30.46
C GLU A 115 -5.66 10.59 30.49
N SER A 116 -4.86 9.88 29.68
CA SER A 116 -4.88 8.41 29.67
C SER A 116 -4.44 7.81 31.02
N ALA A 117 -3.44 8.40 31.68
CA ALA A 117 -3.02 7.99 33.01
C ALA A 117 -4.07 8.32 34.08
N ALA A 118 -4.77 9.45 33.97
CA ALA A 118 -5.86 9.82 34.86
C ALA A 118 -7.07 8.89 34.71
N GLU A 119 -7.46 8.53 33.48
CA GLU A 119 -8.53 7.56 33.22
C GLU A 119 -8.18 6.16 33.73
N ALA A 120 -6.93 5.72 33.55
CA ALA A 120 -6.45 4.46 34.09
C ALA A 120 -6.37 4.45 35.62
N ALA A 121 -6.07 5.59 36.25
CA ALA A 121 -6.07 5.75 37.71
C ALA A 121 -7.50 5.69 38.26
N LEU A 122 -8.45 6.40 37.63
CA LEU A 122 -9.87 6.37 38.01
C LEU A 122 -10.49 4.98 37.85
N ALA A 123 -10.13 4.24 36.79
CA ALA A 123 -10.58 2.87 36.58
C ALA A 123 -10.10 1.94 37.71
N LYS A 124 -8.83 2.04 38.11
CA LYS A 124 -8.26 1.27 39.23
C LYS A 124 -8.93 1.63 40.57
N GLU A 125 -9.23 2.90 40.78
CA GLU A 125 -9.91 3.37 42.00
C GLU A 125 -11.34 2.82 42.08
N MET A 126 -12.08 2.83 40.96
CA MET A 126 -13.41 2.25 40.86
C MET A 126 -13.42 0.73 41.09
N ASP A 127 -12.41 0.02 40.59
CA ASP A 127 -12.26 -1.43 40.83
C ASP A 127 -11.93 -1.74 42.30
N TYR A 128 -11.16 -0.89 42.97
CA TYR A 128 -10.95 -0.99 44.41
C TYR A 128 -12.28 -0.87 45.18
N TYR A 129 -13.10 0.15 44.90
CA TYR A 129 -14.40 0.30 45.56
C TYR A 129 -15.38 -0.84 45.24
N ARG A 130 -15.36 -1.36 44.00
CA ARG A 130 -16.17 -2.54 43.62
C ARG A 130 -15.74 -3.81 44.35
N SER A 131 -14.46 -3.98 44.62
CA SER A 131 -13.94 -5.12 45.38
C SER A 131 -14.26 -5.02 46.88
N PHE A 132 -14.43 -3.80 47.40
CA PHE A 132 -14.72 -3.54 48.82
C PHE A 132 -16.22 -3.62 49.16
N LEU A 133 -17.09 -3.49 48.16
CA LEU A 133 -18.56 -3.57 48.30
C LEU A 133 -19.13 -5.00 48.08
N LYS A 134 -18.28 -6.01 47.90
CA LYS A 134 -18.64 -7.44 47.89
C LYS A 134 -18.24 -8.10 49.21
#